data_AF-A0AAE1VIW8-F1
#
_entry.id   AF-A0AAE1VIW8-F1
#
_cell.length_a   1.000
_cell.length_b   1.000
_cell.length_c   1.000
_cell.angle_alpha   90.00
_cell.angle_beta   90.00
_cell.angle_gamma   90.00
#
_symmetry.space_group_name_H-M   'P 1'
#
loop_
_entity.id
_entity.type
_entity.pdbx_description
1 polymer ?
#
loop_
_entity_poly.entity_id
_entity_poly.type
_entity_poly.pdbx_seq_one_letter_code
_entity_poly.pdbx_strand_id
1 'polypeptide(L)'
;MGQLYHVDLVVEGIPDNQRLGSLANQKRDRRRDGCTAMILVKREKPSTWVVRKFVRDHNHPLVMSPSRKRPTFDEKDKRIQELTAELRINKWLSAAYQEQLLSLMKDVESHSEHLSTKVQAVHRILKEVEAKRKELSNTSRHHK
;
A
#
# COMPACT_ATOMS: atom_id res chain seq x y z
N MET A 1 30.06 29.00 -5.53
CA MET A 1 29.84 27.78 -4.73
C MET A 1 28.35 27.67 -4.45
N GLY A 2 27.63 26.82 -5.17
CA GLY A 2 26.19 26.59 -5.02
C GLY A 2 25.74 25.56 -6.05
N GLN A 3 25.66 24.30 -5.64
CA GLN A 3 25.27 23.17 -6.50
C GLN A 3 23.80 23.27 -6.89
N LEU A 4 23.53 23.27 -8.19
CA LEU A 4 22.20 23.13 -8.76
C LEU A 4 21.92 21.63 -8.88
N TYR A 5 21.03 21.11 -8.04
CA TYR A 5 20.61 19.70 -8.10
C TYR A 5 19.70 19.52 -9.33
N HIS A 6 20.25 18.92 -10.38
CA HIS A 6 19.46 18.39 -11.49
C HIS A 6 18.89 17.05 -11.05
N VAL A 7 17.57 16.98 -10.83
CA VAL A 7 16.90 15.71 -10.57
C VAL A 7 16.58 15.10 -11.92
N ASP A 8 17.49 14.28 -12.44
CA ASP A 8 17.22 13.47 -13.62
C ASP A 8 16.16 12.43 -13.25
N LEU A 9 14.91 12.72 -13.58
CA LEU A 9 13.84 11.74 -13.56
C LEU A 9 14.09 10.77 -14.71
N VAL A 10 14.92 9.75 -14.46
CA VAL A 10 15.09 8.61 -15.37
C VAL A 10 13.75 7.87 -15.43
N VAL A 11 12.97 8.11 -16.48
CA VAL A 11 11.87 7.23 -16.86
C VAL A 11 12.51 6.01 -17.50
N GLU A 12 12.78 4.99 -16.69
CA GLU A 12 13.24 3.68 -17.14
C GLU A 12 12.24 3.12 -18.15
N GLY A 13 12.69 2.97 -19.40
CA GLY A 13 11.90 2.37 -20.47
C GLY A 13 11.69 0.87 -20.18
N ILE A 14 10.43 0.43 -20.24
CA ILE A 14 10.06 -0.99 -20.10
C ILE A 14 10.80 -1.83 -21.17
N PRO A 15 11.46 -2.95 -20.81
CA PRO A 15 12.16 -3.77 -21.79
C PRO A 15 11.19 -4.61 -22.63
N ASP A 16 11.50 -4.70 -23.93
CA ASP A 16 10.79 -5.53 -24.92
C ASP A 16 11.00 -7.02 -24.60
N ASN A 17 9.95 -7.66 -24.08
CA ASN A 17 9.89 -9.10 -23.80
C ASN A 17 8.71 -9.71 -24.58
N GLN A 18 9.08 -10.49 -25.60
CA GLN A 18 8.39 -11.61 -26.24
C GLN A 18 6.85 -11.70 -26.10
N ARG A 19 6.16 -11.41 -27.20
CA ARG A 19 4.76 -11.84 -27.40
C ARG A 19 4.71 -13.34 -27.68
N LEU A 20 4.49 -14.14 -26.65
CA LEU A 20 3.98 -15.50 -26.75
C LEU A 20 2.49 -15.52 -26.40
N GLY A 21 1.65 -15.96 -27.35
CA GLY A 21 0.33 -16.55 -27.07
C GLY A 21 -0.84 -15.61 -26.76
N SER A 22 -1.78 -15.52 -27.71
CA SER A 22 -3.15 -15.03 -27.51
C SER A 22 -3.91 -15.84 -26.45
N LEU A 23 -4.73 -15.18 -25.61
CA LEU A 23 -6.06 -15.64 -25.16
C LEU A 23 -6.72 -14.57 -24.27
N ALA A 24 -7.45 -13.64 -24.88
CA ALA A 24 -8.66 -13.01 -24.32
C ALA A 24 -9.29 -12.16 -25.41
N ASN A 25 -10.28 -12.75 -26.07
CA ASN A 25 -11.15 -12.12 -27.04
C ASN A 25 -12.05 -11.09 -26.35
N GLN A 26 -11.48 -9.96 -25.91
CA GLN A 26 -12.27 -8.75 -25.83
C GLN A 26 -12.51 -8.32 -27.28
N LYS A 27 -13.69 -8.66 -27.80
CA LYS A 27 -14.31 -7.98 -28.94
C LYS A 27 -14.36 -6.49 -28.57
N ARG A 28 -13.25 -5.78 -28.80
CA ARG A 28 -13.27 -4.33 -29.01
C ARG A 28 -14.32 -4.15 -30.09
N ASP A 29 -15.39 -3.45 -29.76
CA ASP A 29 -16.43 -3.08 -30.70
C ASP A 29 -15.74 -2.43 -31.90
N ARG A 30 -15.56 -3.23 -32.95
CA ARG A 30 -14.85 -2.88 -34.16
C ARG A 30 -15.87 -2.13 -35.00
N ARG A 31 -16.19 -0.90 -34.59
CA ARG A 31 -16.62 0.13 -35.53
C ARG A 31 -15.42 0.48 -36.40
N ARG A 32 -15.04 -0.49 -37.24
CA ARG A 32 -14.18 -0.30 -38.39
C ARG A 32 -15.07 0.39 -39.41
N ASP A 33 -15.29 1.69 -39.23
CA ASP A 33 -15.29 2.55 -40.40
C ASP A 33 -13.98 2.17 -41.09
N GLY A 34 -14.04 1.72 -42.34
CA GLY A 34 -12.89 1.11 -43.03
C GLY A 34 -11.78 2.11 -43.31
N CYS A 35 -11.36 2.93 -42.33
CA CYS A 35 -10.47 4.05 -42.43
C CYS A 35 -9.15 3.61 -43.02
N THR A 36 -8.84 4.20 -44.16
CA THR A 36 -7.62 3.94 -44.93
C THR A 36 -6.43 4.72 -44.39
N ALA A 37 -6.67 5.75 -43.56
CA ALA A 37 -5.61 6.54 -42.95
C ALA A 37 -4.77 5.68 -42.00
N MET A 38 -3.45 5.72 -42.20
CA MET A 38 -2.51 4.88 -41.44
C MET A 38 -1.12 5.49 -41.39
N ILE A 39 -0.43 5.28 -40.28
CA ILE A 39 0.99 5.57 -40.14
C ILE A 39 1.68 4.26 -39.76
N LEU A 40 2.54 3.76 -40.65
CA LEU A 40 3.39 2.60 -40.39
C LEU A 40 4.79 3.07 -40.07
N VAL A 41 5.20 2.92 -38.81
CA VAL A 41 6.54 3.25 -38.36
C VAL A 41 7.34 1.95 -38.16
N LYS A 42 8.58 1.92 -38.62
CA LYS A 42 9.53 0.83 -38.35
C LYS A 42 10.73 1.40 -37.64
N ARG A 43 11.20 0.69 -36.62
CA ARG A 43 12.48 0.96 -35.98
C ARG A 43 13.59 0.33 -36.83
N GLU A 44 14.49 1.16 -37.32
CA GLU A 44 15.63 0.71 -38.12
C GLU A 44 16.87 0.49 -37.24
N LYS A 45 17.08 1.37 -36.26
CA LYS A 45 18.13 1.31 -35.24
C LYS A 45 17.53 1.66 -33.87
N PRO A 46 18.21 1.36 -32.75
CA PRO A 46 17.67 1.62 -31.41
C PRO A 46 17.17 3.06 -31.19
N SER A 47 17.73 4.05 -31.87
CA SER A 47 17.33 5.46 -31.78
C SER A 47 16.65 6.03 -33.04
N THR A 48 16.48 5.23 -34.10
CA THR A 48 15.97 5.74 -35.38
C THR A 48 14.66 5.05 -35.76
N TRP A 49 13.60 5.85 -35.76
CA TRP A 49 12.27 5.46 -36.23
C TRP A 49 12.02 6.09 -37.59
N VAL A 50 11.68 5.26 -38.57
CA VAL A 50 11.36 5.70 -39.93
C VAL A 50 9.90 5.42 -40.23
N VAL A 51 9.21 6.41 -40.76
CA VAL A 51 7.83 6.26 -41.25
C VAL A 51 7.90 5.59 -42.62
N ARG A 52 7.49 4.32 -42.70
CA ARG A 52 7.50 3.53 -43.95
C ARG A 52 6.28 3.79 -44.82
N LYS A 53 5.15 4.12 -44.21
CA LYS A 53 3.92 4.44 -44.94
C LYS A 53 3.13 5.46 -44.16
N PHE A 54 2.70 6.51 -44.83
CA PHE A 54 1.82 7.52 -44.27
C PHE A 54 0.67 7.74 -45.24
N VAL A 55 -0.55 7.39 -44.82
CA VAL A 55 -1.80 7.69 -45.51
C VAL A 55 -2.53 8.67 -44.61
N ARG A 56 -2.60 9.93 -45.05
CA ARG A 56 -3.26 11.00 -44.31
C ARG A 56 -4.77 11.01 -44.50
N ASP A 57 -5.22 10.61 -45.68
CA ASP A 57 -6.61 10.78 -46.08
C ASP A 57 -7.51 9.74 -45.41
N HIS A 58 -8.54 10.26 -44.76
CA HIS A 58 -9.62 9.49 -44.17
C HIS A 58 -10.72 9.31 -45.22
N ASN A 59 -11.29 8.11 -45.29
CA ASN A 59 -12.48 7.87 -46.10
C ASN A 59 -13.79 8.23 -45.37
N HIS A 60 -13.68 8.95 -44.25
CA HIS A 60 -14.80 9.47 -43.49
C HIS A 60 -14.44 10.88 -42.96
N PRO A 61 -15.44 11.74 -42.69
CA PRO A 61 -15.21 13.01 -42.03
C PRO A 61 -14.53 12.82 -40.67
N LEU A 62 -13.55 13.65 -40.35
CA LEU A 62 -12.94 13.70 -39.02
C LEU A 62 -13.93 14.33 -38.05
N VAL A 63 -14.82 13.51 -37.48
CA VAL A 63 -15.73 13.96 -36.43
C VAL A 63 -14.91 14.11 -35.15
N MET A 64 -14.49 15.34 -34.85
CA MET A 64 -14.05 15.70 -33.52
C MET A 64 -15.26 15.61 -32.60
N SER A 65 -15.47 14.44 -31.98
CA SER A 65 -16.43 14.35 -30.88
C SER A 65 -16.10 15.47 -29.87
N PRO A 66 -17.09 16.21 -29.34
CA PRO A 66 -16.81 17.22 -28.33
C PRO A 66 -16.14 16.47 -27.18
N SER A 67 -14.83 16.67 -27.05
CA SER A 67 -14.02 15.97 -26.09
C SER A 67 -14.67 16.19 -24.74
N ARG A 68 -15.03 15.10 -24.03
CA ARG A 68 -15.27 15.16 -22.59
C ARG A 68 -14.19 16.08 -22.03
N LYS A 69 -14.58 17.23 -21.44
CA LYS A 69 -13.64 18.27 -20.99
C LYS A 69 -12.47 17.57 -20.32
N ARG A 70 -11.32 17.49 -21.00
CA ARG A 70 -10.16 16.83 -20.42
C ARG A 70 -9.75 17.76 -19.29
N PRO A 71 -9.69 17.28 -18.04
CA PRO A 71 -9.25 18.12 -16.94
C PRO A 71 -7.92 18.75 -17.33
N THR A 72 -7.82 20.06 -17.17
CA THR A 72 -6.57 20.76 -17.48
C THR A 72 -5.48 20.24 -16.57
N PHE A 73 -4.23 20.41 -16.98
CA PHE A 73 -3.08 20.02 -16.16
C PHE A 73 -3.18 20.65 -14.75
N ASP A 74 -3.56 21.93 -14.69
CA ASP A 74 -3.74 22.70 -13.45
C ASP A 74 -4.82 22.11 -12.53
N GLU A 75 -5.93 21.59 -13.06
CA GLU A 75 -6.98 20.95 -12.25
C GLU A 75 -6.47 19.66 -11.59
N LYS A 76 -5.63 18.90 -12.29
CA LYS A 76 -5.02 17.69 -11.73
C LYS A 76 -4.00 18.02 -10.65
N ASP A 77 -3.17 19.03 -10.88
CA ASP A 77 -2.17 19.46 -9.89
C ASP A 77 -2.82 20.00 -8.63
N LYS A 78 -3.89 20.79 -8.76
CA LYS A 78 -4.70 21.23 -7.62
C LYS A 78 -5.26 20.03 -6.86
N ARG A 79 -5.78 19.03 -7.56
CA ARG A 79 -6.32 17.82 -6.93
C ARG A 79 -5.23 17.02 -6.22
N ILE A 80 -4.02 16.95 -6.78
CA ILE A 80 -2.87 16.30 -6.15
C ILE A 80 -2.51 17.03 -4.85
N GLN A 81 -2.47 18.36 -4.85
CA GLN A 81 -2.15 19.16 -3.67
C GLN A 81 -3.19 18.96 -2.55
N GLU A 82 -4.48 19.02 -2.89
CA GLU A 82 -5.59 18.78 -1.94
C GLU A 82 -5.45 17.39 -1.29
N LEU A 83 -5.35 16.34 -2.10
CA LEU A 83 -5.22 14.97 -1.61
C LEU A 83 -3.94 14.76 -0.79
N THR A 84 -2.85 15.43 -1.15
CA THR A 84 -1.60 15.37 -0.39
C THR A 84 -1.76 16.00 1.00
N ALA A 85 -2.47 17.12 1.11
CA ALA A 85 -2.73 17.76 2.39
C ALA A 85 -3.64 16.89 3.27
N GLU A 86 -4.72 16.34 2.73
CA GLU A 86 -5.62 15.40 3.43
C GLU A 86 -4.85 14.17 3.94
N LEU A 87 -4.01 13.58 3.10
CA LEU A 87 -3.21 12.42 3.46
C LEU A 87 -2.22 12.73 4.59
N ARG A 88 -1.60 13.91 4.59
CA ARG A 88 -0.69 14.34 5.67
C ARG A 88 -1.42 14.47 7.01
N ILE A 89 -2.59 15.11 7.01
CA ILE A 89 -3.41 15.27 8.23
C ILE A 89 -3.83 13.89 8.75
N ASN A 90 -4.30 13.02 7.87
CA ASN A 90 -4.71 11.67 8.26
C ASN A 90 -3.55 10.86 8.85
N LYS A 91 -2.35 10.94 8.25
CA LYS A 91 -1.14 10.30 8.80
C LYS A 91 -0.80 10.80 10.20
N TRP A 92 -0.88 12.11 10.42
CA TRP A 92 -0.62 12.71 11.73
C TRP A 92 -1.65 12.23 12.78
N LEU A 93 -2.94 12.24 12.44
CA LEU A 93 -4.00 11.74 13.33
C LEU A 93 -3.85 10.24 13.63
N SER A 94 -3.53 9.44 12.60
CA SER A 94 -3.32 8.00 12.75
C SER A 94 -2.15 7.70 13.69
N ALA A 95 -1.04 8.43 13.56
CA ALA A 95 0.11 8.28 14.44
C ALA A 95 -0.26 8.61 15.90
N ALA A 96 -0.96 9.72 16.14
CA ALA A 96 -1.38 10.10 17.49
C ALA A 96 -2.31 9.05 18.14
N TYR A 97 -3.28 8.53 17.39
CA TYR A 97 -4.16 7.47 17.87
C TYR A 97 -3.40 6.16 18.16
N GLN A 98 -2.43 5.81 17.30
CA GLN A 98 -1.57 4.64 17.52
C GLN A 98 -0.74 4.78 18.79
N GLU A 99 -0.15 5.95 19.06
CA GLU A 99 0.60 6.20 20.30
C GLU A 99 -0.27 6.05 21.54
N GLN A 100 -1.50 6.58 21.51
CA GLN A 100 -2.45 6.43 22.61
C GLN A 100 -2.80 4.97 22.86
N LEU A 101 -3.08 4.20 21.80
CA LEU A 101 -3.39 2.78 21.92
C LEU A 101 -2.22 1.97 22.49
N LEU A 102 -0.99 2.27 22.05
CA LEU A 102 0.22 1.62 22.57
C LEU A 102 0.43 1.92 24.06
N SER A 103 0.22 3.17 24.48
CA SER A 103 0.28 3.54 25.90
C SER A 103 -0.74 2.75 26.73
N LEU A 104 -1.98 2.68 26.26
CA LEU A 104 -3.05 1.93 26.93
C LEU A 104 -2.70 0.43 27.04
N MET A 105 -2.23 -0.18 25.96
CA MET A 105 -1.84 -1.59 25.96
C MET A 105 -0.72 -1.86 26.98
N LYS A 106 0.27 -0.96 27.07
CA LYS A 106 1.36 -1.06 28.06
C LYS A 106 0.85 -0.99 29.49
N ASP A 107 -0.10 -0.09 29.77
CA ASP A 107 -0.69 0.05 31.10
C ASP A 107 -1.48 -1.21 31.50
N VAL A 108 -2.24 -1.77 30.56
CA VAL A 108 -2.98 -3.03 30.76
C VAL A 108 -2.04 -4.19 31.04
N GLU A 109 -0.96 -4.33 30.26
CA GLU A 109 0.03 -5.37 30.44
C GLU A 109 0.74 -5.25 31.79
N SER A 110 1.19 -4.05 32.15
CA SER A 110 1.82 -3.79 33.46
C SER A 110 0.88 -4.11 34.62
N HIS A 111 -0.41 -3.78 34.50
CA HIS A 111 -1.39 -4.12 35.52
C HIS A 111 -1.59 -5.64 35.63
N SER A 112 -1.65 -6.35 34.50
CA SER A 112 -1.76 -7.81 34.46
C SER A 112 -0.57 -8.49 35.14
N GLU A 113 0.65 -8.05 34.84
CA GLU A 113 1.87 -8.54 35.47
C GLU A 113 1.89 -8.28 36.99
N HIS A 114 1.45 -7.09 37.41
CA HIS A 114 1.34 -6.75 38.82
C HIS A 114 0.35 -7.66 39.56
N LEU A 115 -0.84 -7.89 38.99
CA LEU A 115 -1.84 -8.80 39.55
C LEU A 115 -1.32 -10.24 39.59
N SER A 116 -0.69 -10.72 38.53
CA SER A 116 -0.09 -12.06 38.47
C SER A 116 0.94 -12.25 39.59
N THR A 117 1.80 -11.26 39.80
CA THR A 117 2.81 -11.28 40.87
C THR A 117 2.16 -11.37 42.25
N LYS A 118 1.09 -10.60 42.50
CA LYS A 118 0.33 -10.65 43.76
C LYS A 118 -0.34 -12.00 43.98
N VAL A 119 -0.97 -12.56 42.94
CA VAL A 119 -1.61 -13.88 42.99
C VAL A 119 -0.57 -14.97 43.32
N GLN A 120 0.60 -14.92 42.69
CA GLN A 120 1.69 -15.84 42.99
C GLN A 120 2.19 -15.71 44.43
N ALA A 121 2.30 -14.49 44.96
CA ALA A 121 2.70 -14.27 46.35
C ALA A 121 1.69 -14.87 47.33
N VAL A 122 0.39 -14.64 47.12
CA VAL A 122 -0.67 -15.24 47.93
C VAL A 122 -0.64 -16.76 47.84
N HIS A 123 -0.46 -17.31 46.63
CA HIS A 123 -0.36 -18.75 46.42
C HIS A 123 0.84 -19.38 47.17
N ARG A 124 2.00 -18.72 47.17
CA ARG A 124 3.17 -19.16 47.96
C ARG A 124 2.86 -19.20 49.45
N ILE A 125 2.27 -18.12 49.99
CA ILE A 125 1.88 -18.04 51.40
C ILE A 125 0.89 -19.15 51.76
N LEU A 126 -0.14 -19.38 50.93
CA LEU A 126 -1.12 -20.43 51.15
C LEU A 126 -0.47 -21.81 51.20
N LYS A 127 0.46 -22.10 50.27
CA LYS A 127 1.20 -23.37 50.23
C LYS A 127 2.03 -23.60 51.49
N GLU A 128 2.67 -22.56 52.03
CA GLU A 128 3.40 -22.64 53.30
C GLU A 128 2.47 -22.91 54.49
N VAL A 129 1.31 -22.25 54.55
CA VAL A 129 0.30 -22.46 55.60
C VAL A 129 -0.24 -23.90 55.55
N GLU A 130 -0.55 -24.40 54.35
CA GLU A 130 -0.99 -25.78 54.15
C GLU A 130 0.07 -26.81 54.56
N ALA A 131 1.35 -26.54 54.28
CA ALA A 131 2.46 -27.39 54.70
C ALA A 131 2.56 -27.46 56.24
N LYS A 132 2.57 -26.30 56.92
CA LYS A 132 2.61 -26.22 58.39
C LYS A 132 1.42 -26.94 59.03
N ARG A 133 0.23 -26.81 58.45
CA ARG A 133 -0.98 -27.54 58.92
C ARG A 133 -0.80 -29.05 58.81
N LYS A 134 -0.22 -29.55 57.71
CA LYS A 134 0.03 -31.00 57.52
C LYS A 134 1.02 -31.52 58.55
N GLU A 135 2.13 -30.81 58.79
CA GLU A 135 3.13 -31.17 59.79
C GLU A 135 2.53 -31.28 61.20
N LEU A 136 1.76 -30.28 61.64
CA LEU A 136 1.06 -30.29 62.92
C LEU A 136 0.08 -31.48 63.05
N SER A 137 -0.61 -31.82 61.96
CA SER A 137 -1.53 -32.98 61.97
C SER A 137 -0.80 -34.33 62.08
N ASN A 138 0.45 -34.40 61.61
CA ASN A 138 1.25 -35.61 61.64
C ASN A 138 1.92 -35.79 63.02
N THR A 139 2.40 -34.71 63.64
CA THR A 139 2.96 -34.77 65.01
C THR A 139 1.90 -35.09 66.06
N SER A 140 0.69 -34.55 65.92
CA SER A 140 -0.45 -34.90 66.80
C SER A 140 -0.84 -36.39 66.72
N ARG A 141 -0.60 -37.04 65.56
CA ARG A 141 -0.84 -38.48 65.36
C ARG A 141 0.27 -39.39 65.89
N HIS A 142 1.45 -38.87 66.22
CA HIS A 142 2.57 -39.64 66.80
C HIS A 142 2.65 -39.55 68.33
N HIS A 143 1.83 -38.72 68.98
CA HIS A 143 1.78 -38.57 70.44
C HIS A 143 0.53 -39.19 71.08
N LYS A 144 -0.11 -40.14 70.40
CA LYS A 144 -1.29 -40.86 70.86
C LYS A 144 -1.08 -42.35 70.66
#